data_AF-A0A9D2FDR1-F1
#
_entry.id   AF-A0A9D2FDR1-F1
#
_cell.length_a   1.000
_cell.length_b   1.000
_cell.length_c   1.000
_cell.angle_alpha   90.00
_cell.angle_beta   90.00
_cell.angle_gamma   90.00
#
_symmetry.space_group_name_H-M   'P 1'
#
loop_
_entity.id
_entity.type
_entity.pdbx_description
1 polymer ?
#
loop_
_entity_poly.entity_id
_entity_poly.type
_entity_poly.pdbx_seq_one_letter_code
_entity_poly.pdbx_strand_id
1 'polypeptide(L)'
;MNYIDKIFARADMQQIREFLLHGVEGSTDSRPYVKRIENAHKAFSARLHKDYPNEKDFEEIAQPIYDYVTVIENVYMEIGLQVGAILAAQTAQNLKTAFEGE
;
A
#
# COMPACT_ATOMS: atom_id res chain seq x y z
N MET A 1 -14.72 5.22 -26.53
CA MET A 1 -13.56 5.02 -25.64
C MET A 1 -12.82 3.79 -26.11
N ASN A 2 -11.60 3.98 -26.62
CA ASN A 2 -10.75 2.92 -27.18
C ASN A 2 -10.43 1.88 -26.09
N TYR A 3 -10.20 0.62 -26.49
CA TYR A 3 -9.68 -0.43 -25.61
C TYR A 3 -8.44 0.03 -24.81
N ILE A 4 -7.56 0.82 -25.44
CA ILE A 4 -6.39 1.41 -24.80
C ILE A 4 -6.77 2.38 -23.68
N ASP A 5 -7.76 3.25 -23.89
CA ASP A 5 -8.23 4.18 -22.85
C ASP A 5 -8.78 3.43 -21.62
N LYS A 6 -9.40 2.26 -21.83
CA LYS A 6 -9.89 1.41 -20.73
C LYS A 6 -8.75 0.78 -19.94
N ILE A 7 -7.57 0.58 -20.52
CA ILE A 7 -6.38 0.09 -19.81
C ILE A 7 -5.86 1.18 -18.88
N PHE A 8 -5.70 2.41 -19.38
CA PHE A 8 -5.25 3.54 -18.56
C PHE A 8 -6.26 3.92 -17.47
N ALA A 9 -7.56 3.79 -17.73
CA ALA A 9 -8.60 3.97 -16.71
C ALA A 9 -8.54 2.91 -15.59
N ARG A 10 -7.94 1.74 -15.84
CA ARG A 10 -7.69 0.68 -14.84
C ARG A 10 -6.28 0.74 -14.23
N ALA A 11 -5.43 1.62 -14.73
CA ALA A 11 -4.08 1.82 -14.22
C ALA A 11 -4.08 2.81 -13.04
N ASP A 12 -5.08 2.73 -12.16
CA ASP A 12 -5.02 3.46 -10.90
C ASP A 12 -4.12 2.73 -9.91
N MET A 13 -3.43 3.50 -9.06
CA MET A 13 -2.43 2.97 -8.13
C MET A 13 -3.01 1.91 -7.19
N GLN A 14 -4.30 2.00 -6.86
CA GLN A 14 -4.94 1.03 -5.98
C GLN A 14 -5.19 -0.29 -6.69
N GLN A 15 -5.70 -0.27 -7.92
CA GLN A 15 -5.88 -1.48 -8.74
C GLN A 15 -4.55 -2.15 -9.04
N ILE A 16 -3.51 -1.38 -9.39
CA ILE A 16 -2.17 -1.92 -9.61
C ILE A 16 -1.66 -2.58 -8.32
N ARG A 17 -1.78 -1.91 -7.17
CA ARG A 17 -1.39 -2.49 -5.87
C ARG A 17 -2.15 -3.78 -5.58
N GLU A 18 -3.48 -3.76 -5.70
CA GLU A 18 -4.33 -4.93 -5.44
C GLU A 18 -3.94 -6.11 -6.33
N PHE A 19 -3.70 -5.87 -7.62
CA PHE A 19 -3.25 -6.92 -8.53
C PHE A 19 -1.88 -7.48 -8.15
N LEU A 20 -0.93 -6.62 -7.77
CA LEU A 20 0.41 -7.07 -7.37
C LEU A 20 0.42 -7.84 -6.05
N LEU A 21 -0.45 -7.47 -5.09
CA LEU A 21 -0.50 -8.12 -3.77
C LEU A 21 -1.43 -9.34 -3.74
N HIS A 22 -2.52 -9.33 -4.50
CA HIS A 22 -3.63 -10.27 -4.37
C HIS A 22 -4.05 -10.89 -5.72
N GLY A 23 -3.35 -10.59 -6.81
CA GLY A 23 -3.71 -11.07 -8.13
C GLY A 23 -5.09 -10.57 -8.58
N VAL A 24 -5.82 -11.41 -9.32
CA VAL A 24 -7.14 -11.04 -9.88
C VAL A 24 -8.28 -11.05 -8.85
N GLU A 25 -8.03 -11.56 -7.65
CA GLU A 25 -9.05 -11.70 -6.59
C GLU A 25 -9.12 -10.47 -5.67
N GLY A 26 -8.17 -9.53 -5.82
CA GLY A 26 -8.12 -8.29 -5.04
C GLY A 26 -9.27 -7.34 -5.38
N SER A 27 -9.86 -6.72 -4.35
CA SER A 27 -10.91 -5.71 -4.50
C SER A 27 -10.40 -4.35 -4.04
N THR A 28 -10.68 -3.30 -4.80
CA THR A 28 -10.31 -1.95 -4.41
C THR A 28 -11.16 -1.46 -3.24
N ASP A 29 -10.52 -1.13 -2.12
CA ASP A 29 -11.15 -0.39 -1.02
C ASP A 29 -11.26 1.12 -1.32
N SER A 30 -12.45 1.59 -1.68
CA SER A 30 -12.71 2.99 -2.05
C SER A 30 -12.64 3.99 -0.88
N ARG A 31 -12.43 3.53 0.35
CA ARG A 31 -12.32 4.42 1.51
C ARG A 31 -11.01 5.23 1.46
N PRO A 32 -11.00 6.48 1.97
CA PRO A 32 -9.77 7.26 2.10
C PRO A 32 -8.71 6.53 2.92
N TYR A 33 -7.42 6.73 2.59
CA TYR A 33 -6.29 6.07 3.27
C TYR A 33 -6.36 6.18 4.79
N VAL A 34 -6.60 7.38 5.32
CA VAL A 34 -6.74 7.63 6.76
C VAL A 34 -7.84 6.77 7.37
N LYS A 35 -9.01 6.67 6.71
CA LYS A 35 -10.12 5.85 7.22
C LYS A 35 -9.82 4.36 7.18
N ARG A 36 -9.02 3.89 6.23
CA ARG A 36 -8.59 2.49 6.16
C ARG A 36 -7.69 2.14 7.33
N ILE A 37 -6.70 3.00 7.61
CA ILE A 37 -5.78 2.86 8.74
C ILE A 37 -6.53 2.94 10.07
N GLU A 38 -7.36 3.97 10.27
CA GLU A 38 -8.16 4.15 11.49
C GLU A 38 -9.07 2.95 11.76
N ASN A 39 -9.74 2.41 10.74
CA ASN A 39 -10.62 1.26 10.91
C ASN A 39 -9.84 0.00 11.31
N ALA A 40 -8.68 -0.25 10.69
CA ALA A 40 -7.83 -1.38 11.05
C ALA A 40 -7.28 -1.24 12.48
N HIS A 41 -6.80 -0.05 12.84
CA HIS A 41 -6.32 0.25 14.18
C HIS A 41 -7.41 0.11 15.24
N LYS A 42 -8.62 0.62 14.96
CA LYS A 42 -9.78 0.49 15.85
C LYS A 42 -10.16 -0.97 16.08
N ALA A 43 -10.17 -1.80 15.03
CA ALA A 43 -10.48 -3.23 15.15
C ALA A 43 -9.41 -3.96 15.99
N PHE A 44 -8.13 -3.68 15.73
CA PHE A 44 -7.01 -4.19 16.51
C PHE A 44 -7.13 -3.78 18.00
N SER A 45 -7.31 -2.49 18.27
CA SER A 45 -7.37 -1.94 19.62
C SER A 45 -8.57 -2.48 20.39
N ALA A 46 -9.75 -2.57 19.76
CA ALA A 46 -10.95 -3.12 20.40
C ALA A 46 -10.79 -4.60 20.76
N ARG A 47 -10.11 -5.39 19.92
CA ARG A 47 -9.81 -6.80 20.23
C ARG A 47 -8.80 -6.91 21.36
N LEU A 48 -7.71 -6.17 21.29
CA LEU A 48 -6.66 -6.24 22.30
C LEU A 48 -7.16 -5.75 23.67
N HIS A 49 -7.97 -4.69 23.70
CA HIS A 49 -8.56 -4.16 24.94
C HIS A 49 -9.59 -5.11 25.58
N LYS A 50 -10.23 -5.99 24.79
CA LYS A 50 -11.10 -7.04 25.34
C LYS A 50 -10.31 -8.07 26.15
N ASP A 51 -9.12 -8.43 25.67
CA ASP A 51 -8.26 -9.44 26.29
C ASP A 51 -7.38 -8.83 27.40
N TYR A 52 -7.06 -7.52 27.28
CA TYR A 52 -6.28 -6.73 28.23
C TYR A 52 -7.01 -5.41 28.57
N PRO A 53 -7.99 -5.44 29.49
CA PRO A 53 -8.76 -4.24 29.85
C PRO A 53 -7.96 -3.26 30.71
N ASN A 54 -6.87 -3.72 31.35
CA ASN A 54 -5.93 -2.84 32.03
C ASN A 54 -5.08 -2.10 30.99
N GLU A 55 -5.04 -0.78 31.08
CA GLU A 55 -4.31 0.09 30.14
C GLU A 55 -2.81 -0.19 30.11
N LYS A 56 -2.21 -0.50 31.27
CA LYS A 56 -0.78 -0.83 31.35
C LYS A 56 -0.46 -2.15 30.62
N ASP A 57 -1.27 -3.19 30.86
CA ASP A 57 -1.07 -4.49 30.20
C ASP A 57 -1.33 -4.39 28.69
N PHE A 58 -2.31 -3.57 28.29
CA PHE A 58 -2.57 -3.25 26.89
C PHE A 58 -1.37 -2.58 26.24
N GLU A 59 -0.82 -1.53 26.83
CA GLU A 59 0.35 -0.82 26.30
C GLU A 59 1.58 -1.73 26.21
N GLU A 60 1.84 -2.53 27.25
CA GLU A 60 2.97 -3.46 27.30
C GLU A 60 2.93 -4.48 26.15
N ILE A 61 1.74 -4.90 25.72
CA ILE A 61 1.57 -5.89 24.65
C ILE A 61 1.43 -5.23 23.28
N ALA A 62 0.86 -4.03 23.20
CA ALA A 62 0.72 -3.29 21.95
C ALA A 62 2.06 -2.72 21.47
N GLN A 63 2.94 -2.29 22.39
CA GLN A 63 4.18 -1.60 22.06
C GLN A 63 5.10 -2.44 21.14
N PRO A 64 5.40 -3.72 21.43
CA PRO A 64 6.24 -4.54 20.54
C PRO A 64 5.63 -4.71 19.15
N ILE A 65 4.29 -4.73 19.03
CA ILE A 65 3.60 -4.84 17.74
C ILE A 65 3.78 -3.54 16.96
N TYR A 66 3.61 -2.38 17.60
CA TYR A 66 3.84 -1.09 16.95
C TYR A 66 5.29 -0.91 16.54
N ASP A 67 6.25 -1.31 17.37
CA ASP A 67 7.67 -1.27 17.04
C ASP A 67 7.97 -2.15 15.81
N TYR A 68 7.41 -3.36 15.77
CA TYR A 68 7.53 -4.27 14.62
C TYR A 68 6.93 -3.69 13.34
N VAL A 69 5.69 -3.16 13.40
CA VAL A 69 5.03 -2.56 12.25
C VAL A 69 5.78 -1.32 11.76
N THR A 70 6.35 -0.53 12.68
CA THR A 70 7.20 0.63 12.34
C THR A 70 8.46 0.21 11.57
N VAL A 71 9.12 -0.88 11.99
CA VAL A 71 10.29 -1.41 11.26
C VAL A 71 9.90 -1.87 9.86
N ILE A 72 8.77 -2.57 9.72
CA ILE A 72 8.22 -2.94 8.40
C ILE A 72 7.99 -1.69 7.55
N GLU A 73 7.28 -0.69 8.08
CA GLU A 73 6.98 0.56 7.36
C GLU A 73 8.25 1.22 6.82
N ASN A 74 9.28 1.36 7.65
CA ASN A 74 10.54 1.97 7.28
C ASN A 74 11.23 1.21 6.12
N VAL A 75 11.33 -0.12 6.23
CA VAL A 75 11.99 -0.96 5.21
C VAL A 75 11.24 -0.90 3.88
N TYR A 76 9.92 -1.07 3.90
CA TYR A 76 9.13 -1.07 2.67
C TYR A 76 9.03 0.32 2.05
N MET A 77 9.07 1.40 2.84
CA MET A 77 9.15 2.76 2.31
C MET A 77 10.46 2.97 1.53
N GLU A 78 11.60 2.57 2.10
CA GLU A 78 12.89 2.69 1.43
C GLU A 78 12.93 1.90 0.11
N ILE A 79 12.50 0.63 0.14
CA ILE A 79 12.43 -0.21 -1.06
C ILE A 79 11.47 0.40 -2.09
N GLY A 80 10.30 0.87 -1.66
CA GLY A 80 9.29 1.47 -2.53
C GLY A 80 9.82 2.71 -3.27
N LEU A 81 10.57 3.56 -2.59
CA LEU A 81 11.22 4.73 -3.21
C LEU A 81 12.26 4.32 -4.25
N GLN A 82 13.10 3.33 -3.93
CA GLN A 82 14.13 2.82 -4.85
C GLN A 82 13.49 2.21 -6.11
N VAL A 83 12.49 1.34 -5.95
CA VAL A 83 11.78 0.73 -7.07
C VAL A 83 11.03 1.77 -7.91
N GLY A 84 10.38 2.75 -7.26
CA GLY A 84 9.70 3.84 -7.94
C GLY A 84 10.64 4.64 -8.85
N ALA A 85 11.85 4.96 -8.37
CA ALA A 85 12.87 5.65 -9.16
C ALA A 85 13.32 4.82 -10.38
N ILE A 86 13.53 3.51 -10.21
CA ILE A 86 13.89 2.60 -11.30
C ILE A 86 12.80 2.56 -12.37
N LEU A 87 11.52 2.43 -11.97
CA LEU A 87 10.38 2.41 -12.91
C LEU A 87 10.24 3.72 -13.67
N ALA A 88 10.44 4.85 -13.01
CA ALA A 88 10.42 6.17 -13.65
C ALA A 88 11.52 6.30 -14.71
N ALA A 89 12.75 5.86 -14.39
CA ALA A 89 13.87 5.86 -15.34
C ALA A 89 13.60 4.95 -16.55
N GLN A 90 13.08 3.73 -16.32
CA GLN A 90 12.70 2.82 -17.39
C GLN A 90 11.60 3.39 -18.28
N THR A 91 10.60 4.03 -17.69
CA THR A 91 9.50 4.66 -18.44
C THR A 91 10.02 5.80 -19.31
N ALA A 92 10.88 6.67 -18.76
CA ALA A 92 11.49 7.75 -19.51
C ALA A 92 12.34 7.24 -20.68
N GLN A 93 13.13 6.18 -20.47
CA GLN A 93 13.93 5.56 -21.52
C GLN A 93 13.04 4.96 -22.63
N ASN A 94 11.97 4.26 -22.27
CA ASN A 94 11.04 3.67 -23.23
C ASN A 94 10.35 4.74 -24.08
N LEU A 95 9.93 5.85 -23.47
CA LEU A 95 9.35 6.97 -24.19
C LEU A 95 10.35 7.58 -25.16
N LYS A 96 11.58 7.84 -24.71
CA LYS A 96 12.65 8.35 -25.58
C LYS A 96 12.86 7.46 -26.79
N THR A 97 13.00 6.14 -26.59
CA THR A 97 13.17 5.19 -27.70
C THR A 97 11.96 5.14 -28.64
N ALA A 98 10.74 5.29 -28.13
CA ALA A 98 9.54 5.34 -28.97
C ALA A 98 9.50 6.58 -29.89
N PHE A 99 9.99 7.74 -29.43
CA PHE A 99 10.04 8.98 -30.22
C PHE A 99 11.27 9.11 -31.13
N GLU A 100 12.35 8.38 -30.85
CA GLU A 100 13.54 8.32 -31.73
C GLU A 100 13.42 7.27 -32.85
N GLY A 101 12.41 6.38 -32.77
CA GLY A 101 12.10 5.37 -33.78
C GLY A 101 11.08 5.82 -34.85
N GLU A 102 10.59 7.05 -34.77
CA GLU A 102 9.85 7.77 -35.81
C GLU A 102 10.76 8.73 -36.58
#